data_AF-A0A9E5NXK9-F1
#
_entry.id   AF-A0A9E5NXK9-F1
#
_cell.length_a   1.000
_cell.length_b   1.000
_cell.length_c   1.000
_cell.angle_alpha   90.00
_cell.angle_beta   90.00
_cell.angle_gamma   90.00
#
_symmetry.space_group_name_H-M   'P 1'
#
loop_
_entity.id
_entity.type
_entity.pdbx_description
1 polymer ?
#
loop_
_entity_poly.entity_id
_entity_poly.type
_entity_poly.pdbx_seq_one_letter_code
_entity_poly.pdbx_strand_id
1 'polypeptide(L)'
;MQIQDIIVDSVGAFLRGIGDFLPNILAAIVILIIGWIIAKLLKAAVARVLKLVKFTTLTDRAGIDEFLAKGEVKQSASDLIAVLVYWLVMLIVLVTAVNALGLEVASQLLNQILLYIPNIIVAVVVIVVGLYAANFVAALVRTAAANAGIAEAGLVATISRFALIIFTFAIALNQLRIGEEIVANGFLVLLGAAAFGAALAFGLGARDLVSKYLSDRFDK
;
A
#
# COMPACT_ATOMS: atom_id res chain seq x y z
N MET A 1 26.78 -57.48 0.90
CA MET A 1 25.89 -57.18 2.05
C MET A 1 25.71 -55.67 2.21
N GLN A 2 26.76 -54.85 2.32
CA GLN A 2 26.63 -53.38 2.51
C GLN A 2 25.65 -52.62 1.57
N ILE A 3 25.58 -52.93 0.27
CA ILE A 3 24.69 -52.20 -0.67
C ILE A 3 23.21 -52.61 -0.48
N GLN A 4 22.93 -53.87 -0.13
CA GLN A 4 21.55 -54.31 0.12
C GLN A 4 21.00 -53.66 1.39
N ASP A 5 21.82 -53.56 2.44
CA ASP A 5 21.42 -52.93 3.70
C ASP A 5 21.16 -51.43 3.51
N ILE A 6 22.00 -50.72 2.74
CA ILE A 6 21.79 -49.30 2.41
C ILE A 6 20.49 -49.05 1.64
N ILE A 7 20.14 -49.92 0.68
CA ILE A 7 18.91 -49.78 -0.11
C ILE A 7 17.67 -50.07 0.76
N VAL A 8 17.72 -51.12 1.59
CA VAL A 8 16.60 -51.47 2.47
C VAL A 8 16.39 -50.40 3.55
N ASP A 9 17.47 -49.85 4.11
CA ASP A 9 17.41 -48.75 5.07
C ASP A 9 16.90 -47.46 4.43
N SER A 10 17.30 -47.14 3.20
CA SER A 10 16.82 -45.98 2.45
C SER A 10 15.33 -46.08 2.11
N VAL A 11 14.88 -47.27 1.67
CA VAL A 11 13.45 -47.54 1.41
C VAL A 11 12.65 -47.53 2.70
N GLY A 12 13.17 -48.11 3.79
CA GLY A 12 12.54 -48.09 5.10
C GLY A 12 12.47 -46.68 5.73
N ALA A 13 13.45 -45.83 5.46
CA ALA A 13 13.43 -44.42 5.84
C ALA A 13 12.40 -43.62 5.02
N PHE A 14 12.31 -43.88 3.71
CA PHE A 14 11.31 -43.27 2.83
C PHE A 14 9.87 -43.68 3.19
N LEU A 15 9.63 -44.97 3.46
CA LEU A 15 8.33 -45.48 3.88
C LEU A 15 7.91 -44.93 5.25
N ARG A 16 8.86 -44.76 6.18
CA ARG A 16 8.60 -44.07 7.46
C ARG A 16 8.26 -42.60 7.24
N GLY A 17 8.99 -41.91 6.36
CA GLY A 17 8.67 -40.53 5.95
C GLY A 17 7.26 -40.41 5.41
N ILE A 18 6.80 -41.30 4.53
CA ILE A 18 5.41 -41.30 4.03
C ILE A 18 4.41 -41.56 5.17
N GLY A 19 4.71 -42.49 6.07
CA GLY A 19 3.88 -42.81 7.23
C GLY A 19 3.66 -41.62 8.16
N ASP A 20 4.69 -40.80 8.37
CA ASP A 20 4.62 -39.61 9.24
C ASP A 20 3.93 -38.41 8.56
N PHE A 21 3.94 -38.34 7.22
CA PHE A 21 3.26 -37.29 6.46
C PHE A 21 1.74 -37.51 6.35
N LEU A 22 1.27 -38.76 6.41
CA LEU A 22 -0.14 -39.08 6.21
C LEU A 22 -1.07 -38.45 7.28
N PRO A 23 -0.77 -38.49 8.59
CA PRO A 23 -1.54 -37.77 9.61
C PRO A 23 -1.57 -36.25 9.40
N ASN A 24 -0.43 -35.67 8.98
CA ASN A 24 -0.30 -34.23 8.74
C ASN A 24 -1.18 -33.77 7.56
N ILE A 25 -1.26 -34.57 6.50
CA ILE A 25 -2.15 -34.31 5.37
C ILE A 25 -3.62 -34.35 5.80
N LEU A 26 -4.01 -35.33 6.62
CA LEU A 26 -5.37 -35.41 7.14
C LEU A 26 -5.71 -34.20 8.02
N ALA A 27 -4.81 -33.81 8.92
CA ALA A 27 -4.96 -32.60 9.74
C ALA A 27 -5.12 -31.35 8.86
N ALA A 28 -4.28 -31.17 7.83
CA ALA A 28 -4.37 -30.04 6.91
C ALA A 28 -5.70 -30.00 6.15
N ILE A 29 -6.21 -31.15 5.69
CA ILE A 29 -7.52 -31.25 5.02
C ILE A 29 -8.64 -30.85 5.98
N VAL A 30 -8.63 -31.35 7.23
CA VAL A 30 -9.62 -31.00 8.24
C VAL A 30 -9.60 -29.49 8.53
N ILE A 31 -8.41 -28.91 8.69
CA ILE A 31 -8.22 -27.46 8.88
C ILE A 31 -8.81 -26.68 7.70
N LEU A 32 -8.53 -27.09 6.45
CA LEU A 32 -9.06 -26.42 5.26
C LEU A 32 -10.58 -26.48 5.20
N ILE A 33 -11.19 -27.63 5.50
CA ILE A 33 -12.65 -27.80 5.49
C ILE A 33 -13.30 -26.89 6.54
N ILE A 34 -12.83 -26.97 7.79
CA ILE A 34 -13.36 -26.16 8.90
C ILE A 34 -13.15 -24.67 8.62
N GLY A 35 -11.94 -24.30 8.22
CA GLY A 35 -11.57 -22.92 7.95
C GLY A 35 -12.35 -22.31 6.77
N TRP A 36 -12.65 -23.08 5.73
CA TRP A 36 -13.49 -22.64 4.62
C TRP A 36 -14.92 -22.31 5.07
N ILE A 37 -15.50 -23.12 5.96
CA ILE A 37 -16.82 -22.86 6.55
C ILE A 37 -16.77 -21.55 7.36
N ILE A 38 -15.75 -21.38 8.21
CA ILE A 38 -15.55 -20.16 9.00
C ILE A 38 -15.40 -18.93 8.08
N ALA A 39 -14.59 -19.02 7.02
CA ALA A 39 -14.39 -17.94 6.07
C ALA A 39 -15.69 -17.50 5.40
N LYS A 40 -16.55 -18.47 5.00
CA LYS A 40 -17.87 -18.16 4.44
C LYS A 40 -18.80 -17.51 5.45
N LEU A 41 -18.81 -17.98 6.69
CA LEU A 41 -19.62 -17.39 7.77
C LEU A 41 -19.19 -15.94 8.05
N LEU A 42 -17.88 -15.69 8.17
CA LEU A 42 -17.34 -14.35 8.38
C LEU A 42 -17.63 -13.42 7.20
N LYS A 43 -17.49 -13.89 5.96
CA LYS A 43 -17.90 -13.14 4.77
C LYS A 43 -19.35 -12.70 4.86
N ALA A 44 -20.26 -13.62 5.19
CA ALA A 44 -21.68 -13.34 5.30
C ALA A 44 -21.98 -12.37 6.44
N ALA A 45 -21.32 -12.52 7.59
CA ALA A 45 -21.45 -11.62 8.73
C ALA A 45 -21.00 -10.20 8.38
N VAL A 46 -19.81 -10.04 7.79
CA VAL A 46 -19.26 -8.75 7.36
C VAL A 46 -20.16 -8.10 6.31
N ALA A 47 -20.62 -8.85 5.32
CA ALA A 47 -21.55 -8.32 4.31
C ALA A 47 -22.86 -7.81 4.92
N ARG A 48 -23.40 -8.51 5.93
CA ARG A 48 -24.60 -8.05 6.67
C ARG A 48 -24.33 -6.78 7.46
N VAL A 49 -23.21 -6.74 8.19
CA VAL A 49 -22.83 -5.55 8.98
C VAL A 49 -22.64 -4.34 8.08
N LEU A 50 -21.89 -4.46 6.98
CA LEU A 50 -21.68 -3.36 6.03
C LEU A 50 -23.00 -2.82 5.45
N LYS A 51 -23.95 -3.70 5.15
CA LYS A 51 -25.29 -3.31 4.69
C LYS A 51 -26.09 -2.60 5.80
N LEU A 52 -26.01 -3.07 7.04
CA LEU A 52 -26.69 -2.45 8.19
C LEU A 52 -26.17 -1.05 8.50
N VAL A 53 -24.86 -0.83 8.37
CA VAL A 53 -24.22 0.49 8.59
C VAL A 53 -24.46 1.46 7.43
N LYS A 54 -25.16 1.03 6.35
CA LYS A 54 -25.36 1.84 5.13
C LYS A 54 -24.03 2.30 4.51
N PHE A 55 -22.99 1.45 4.61
CA PHE A 55 -21.67 1.76 4.06
C PHE A 55 -21.73 2.00 2.55
N THR A 56 -22.62 1.29 1.85
CA THR A 56 -22.94 1.53 0.43
C THR A 56 -23.31 2.99 0.14
N THR A 57 -24.11 3.61 1.01
CA THR A 57 -24.57 5.00 0.80
C THR A 57 -23.46 6.03 1.02
N LEU A 58 -22.46 5.70 1.85
CA LEU A 58 -21.26 6.54 2.04
C LEU A 58 -20.32 6.42 0.83
N THR A 59 -20.14 5.20 0.32
CA THR A 59 -19.33 4.88 -0.85
C THR A 59 -19.90 5.50 -2.14
N ASP A 60 -21.22 5.44 -2.32
CA ASP A 60 -21.93 6.10 -3.42
C ASP A 60 -21.69 7.61 -3.39
N ARG A 61 -21.84 8.25 -2.22
CA ARG A 61 -21.58 9.69 -2.05
C ARG A 61 -20.12 10.07 -2.23
N ALA A 62 -19.21 9.17 -1.91
CA ALA A 62 -17.79 9.34 -2.18
C ALA A 62 -17.46 9.14 -3.67
N GLY A 63 -18.36 8.61 -4.50
CA GLY A 63 -18.10 8.34 -5.93
C GLY A 63 -17.21 7.12 -6.17
N ILE A 64 -17.00 6.28 -5.16
CA ILE A 64 -16.18 5.07 -5.25
C ILE A 64 -16.89 4.01 -6.12
N ASP A 65 -18.20 3.85 -5.97
CA ASP A 65 -18.97 2.88 -6.77
C ASP A 65 -19.05 3.31 -8.26
N GLU A 66 -19.06 4.62 -8.56
CA GLU A 66 -18.98 5.12 -9.94
C GLU A 66 -17.59 4.86 -10.56
N PHE A 67 -16.52 5.01 -9.77
CA PHE A 67 -15.15 4.68 -10.20
C PHE A 67 -14.99 3.18 -10.49
N LEU A 68 -15.56 2.31 -9.65
CA LEU A 68 -15.57 0.86 -9.85
C LEU A 68 -16.38 0.44 -11.09
N ALA A 69 -17.54 1.08 -11.32
CA ALA A 69 -18.37 0.82 -12.50
C ALA A 69 -17.66 1.18 -13.81
N LYS A 70 -16.86 2.27 -13.82
CA LYS A 70 -16.01 2.64 -14.96
C LYS A 70 -14.92 1.60 -15.27
N GLY A 71 -14.54 0.79 -14.28
CA GLY A 71 -13.63 -0.34 -14.42
C GLY A 71 -14.30 -1.70 -14.65
N GLU A 72 -15.59 -1.72 -15.05
CA GLU A 72 -16.39 -2.94 -15.28
C GLU A 72 -16.62 -3.83 -14.04
N VAL A 73 -16.35 -3.32 -12.83
CA VAL A 73 -16.59 -4.06 -11.59
C VAL A 73 -18.06 -3.95 -11.20
N LYS A 74 -18.81 -5.05 -11.36
CA LYS A 74 -20.26 -5.13 -11.05
C LYS A 74 -20.59 -5.24 -9.55
N GLN A 75 -19.58 -5.32 -8.69
CA GLN A 75 -19.75 -5.48 -7.24
C GLN A 75 -19.65 -4.12 -6.55
N SER A 76 -20.51 -3.88 -5.55
CA SER A 76 -20.39 -2.70 -4.70
C SER A 76 -19.11 -2.75 -3.86
N ALA A 77 -18.57 -1.60 -3.42
CA ALA A 77 -17.40 -1.61 -2.54
C ALA A 77 -17.63 -2.41 -1.25
N SER A 78 -18.86 -2.46 -0.75
CA SER A 78 -19.21 -3.29 0.43
C SER A 78 -19.07 -4.79 0.15
N ASP A 79 -19.46 -5.24 -1.05
CA ASP A 79 -19.29 -6.64 -1.45
C ASP A 79 -17.82 -6.98 -1.66
N LEU A 80 -17.03 -6.05 -2.22
CA LEU A 80 -15.58 -6.20 -2.36
C LEU A 80 -14.89 -6.35 -1.00
N ILE A 81 -15.27 -5.57 0.01
CA ILE A 81 -14.73 -5.70 1.37
C ILE A 81 -15.08 -7.07 1.96
N ALA A 82 -16.31 -7.55 1.79
CA ALA A 82 -16.70 -8.88 2.27
C ALA A 82 -15.91 -9.99 1.57
N VAL A 83 -15.67 -9.87 0.26
CA VAL A 83 -14.82 -10.78 -0.52
C VAL A 83 -13.36 -10.72 -0.05
N LEU A 84 -12.83 -9.53 0.23
CA LEU A 84 -11.48 -9.36 0.79
C LEU A 84 -11.34 -10.06 2.15
N VAL A 85 -12.32 -9.91 3.05
CA VAL A 85 -12.31 -10.60 4.34
C VAL A 85 -12.34 -12.12 4.16
N TYR A 86 -13.15 -12.64 3.23
CA TYR A 86 -13.14 -14.07 2.91
C TYR A 86 -11.74 -14.56 2.54
N TRP A 87 -11.06 -13.85 1.63
CA TRP A 87 -9.73 -14.23 1.17
C TRP A 87 -8.67 -14.09 2.27
N LEU A 88 -8.78 -13.07 3.12
CA LEU A 88 -7.91 -12.90 4.28
C LEU A 88 -8.03 -14.08 5.26
N VAL A 89 -9.25 -14.45 5.61
CA VAL A 89 -9.50 -15.61 6.49
C VAL A 89 -9.03 -16.89 5.82
N MET A 90 -9.30 -17.08 4.52
CA MET A 90 -8.83 -18.24 3.79
C MET A 90 -7.30 -18.32 3.75
N LEU A 91 -6.60 -17.18 3.65
CA LEU A 91 -5.15 -17.14 3.70
C LEU A 91 -4.61 -17.55 5.07
N ILE A 92 -5.23 -17.08 6.17
CA ILE A 92 -4.90 -17.54 7.54
C ILE A 92 -5.05 -19.06 7.66
N VAL A 93 -6.17 -19.58 7.16
CA VAL A 93 -6.45 -21.03 7.18
C VAL A 93 -5.44 -21.78 6.33
N LEU A 94 -5.04 -21.23 5.17
CA LEU A 94 -4.02 -21.83 4.31
C LEU A 94 -2.66 -21.87 4.99
N VAL A 95 -2.22 -20.77 5.63
CA VAL A 95 -1.00 -20.73 6.44
C VAL A 95 -1.05 -21.82 7.52
N THR A 96 -2.17 -21.94 8.21
CA THR A 96 -2.37 -22.93 9.28
C THR A 96 -2.31 -24.37 8.75
N ALA A 97 -2.91 -24.62 7.59
CA ALA A 97 -2.86 -25.93 6.93
C ALA A 97 -1.43 -26.28 6.46
N VAL A 98 -0.71 -25.31 5.87
CA VAL A 98 0.69 -25.48 5.43
C VAL A 98 1.63 -25.70 6.62
N ASN A 99 1.38 -25.03 7.75
CA ASN A 99 2.06 -25.30 9.01
C ASN A 99 1.81 -26.72 9.53
N ALA A 100 0.57 -27.20 9.46
CA ALA A 100 0.23 -28.57 9.85
C ALA A 100 0.94 -29.62 8.96
N LEU A 101 1.27 -29.28 7.71
CA LEU A 101 2.07 -30.11 6.82
C LEU A 101 3.58 -30.09 7.14
N GLY A 102 4.03 -29.27 8.09
CA GLY A 102 5.44 -29.10 8.42
C GLY A 102 6.24 -28.29 7.40
N LEU A 103 5.57 -27.56 6.51
CA LEU A 103 6.21 -26.77 5.46
C LEU A 103 6.52 -25.35 5.94
N GLU A 104 7.52 -25.23 6.81
CA GLU A 104 7.84 -23.96 7.48
C GLU A 104 8.14 -22.82 6.50
N VAL A 105 9.00 -23.05 5.49
CA VAL A 105 9.34 -22.02 4.49
C VAL A 105 8.10 -21.53 3.74
N ALA A 106 7.23 -22.44 3.30
CA ALA A 106 5.99 -22.06 2.60
C ALA A 106 5.06 -21.27 3.52
N SER A 107 4.91 -21.68 4.79
CA SER A 107 4.09 -20.98 5.77
C SER A 107 4.60 -19.56 6.05
N GLN A 108 5.92 -19.37 6.13
CA GLN A 108 6.55 -18.08 6.36
C GLN A 108 6.30 -17.14 5.17
N LEU A 109 6.44 -17.63 3.94
CA LEU A 109 6.13 -16.86 2.73
C LEU A 109 4.65 -16.44 2.68
N LEU A 110 3.74 -17.36 2.99
CA LEU A 110 2.30 -17.05 3.06
C LEU A 110 1.98 -16.04 4.18
N ASN A 111 2.65 -16.14 5.33
CA ASN A 111 2.54 -15.16 6.42
C ASN A 111 3.03 -13.77 6.01
N GLN A 112 4.12 -13.67 5.26
CA GLN A 112 4.58 -12.39 4.72
C GLN A 112 3.54 -11.76 3.80
N ILE A 113 2.93 -12.55 2.91
CA ILE A 113 1.83 -12.09 2.05
C ILE A 113 0.64 -11.61 2.89
N LEU A 114 0.29 -12.35 3.94
CA LEU A 114 -0.81 -11.99 4.84
C LEU A 114 -0.56 -10.65 5.54
N LEU A 115 0.65 -10.44 6.06
CA LEU A 115 1.05 -9.20 6.73
C LEU A 115 1.22 -8.03 5.75
N TYR A 116 1.32 -8.31 4.45
CA TYR A 116 1.38 -7.29 3.40
C TYR A 116 0.01 -6.74 3.03
N ILE A 117 -1.08 -7.51 3.16
CA ILE A 117 -2.43 -7.06 2.77
C ILE A 117 -2.89 -5.80 3.52
N PRO A 118 -2.71 -5.64 4.85
CA PRO A 118 -3.05 -4.40 5.54
C PRO A 118 -2.38 -3.16 4.93
N ASN A 119 -1.12 -3.30 4.50
CA ASN A 119 -0.38 -2.21 3.85
C ASN A 119 -1.01 -1.82 2.51
N ILE A 120 -1.45 -2.79 1.71
CA ILE A 120 -2.19 -2.52 0.46
C ILE A 120 -3.45 -1.71 0.76
N ILE A 121 -4.22 -2.09 1.79
CA ILE A 121 -5.45 -1.39 2.17
C ILE A 121 -5.13 0.07 2.55
N VAL A 122 -4.11 0.29 3.38
CA VAL A 122 -3.67 1.64 3.77
C VAL A 122 -3.23 2.44 2.55
N ALA A 123 -2.47 1.85 1.62
CA ALA A 123 -2.03 2.51 0.40
C ALA A 123 -3.22 2.96 -0.48
N VAL A 124 -4.22 2.09 -0.66
CA VAL A 124 -5.45 2.44 -1.39
C VAL A 124 -6.20 3.59 -0.71
N VAL A 125 -6.35 3.53 0.62
CA VAL A 125 -7.00 4.61 1.39
C VAL A 125 -6.25 5.93 1.25
N VAL A 126 -4.92 5.91 1.36
CA VAL A 126 -4.06 7.09 1.19
C VAL A 126 -4.24 7.68 -0.20
N ILE A 127 -4.26 6.86 -1.27
CA ILE A 127 -4.48 7.34 -2.64
C ILE A 127 -5.83 8.02 -2.75
N VAL A 128 -6.90 7.34 -2.31
CA VAL A 128 -8.26 7.89 -2.38
C VAL A 128 -8.32 9.23 -1.66
N VAL A 129 -7.95 9.27 -0.38
CA VAL A 129 -7.99 10.49 0.44
C VAL A 129 -7.07 11.58 -0.11
N GLY A 130 -5.86 11.23 -0.53
CA GLY A 130 -4.88 12.16 -1.06
C GLY A 130 -5.31 12.80 -2.38
N LEU A 131 -6.04 12.07 -3.25
CA LEU A 131 -6.63 12.66 -4.46
C LEU A 131 -7.73 13.68 -4.14
N TYR A 132 -8.60 13.41 -3.16
CA TYR A 132 -9.58 14.42 -2.71
C TYR A 132 -8.87 15.63 -2.09
N ALA A 133 -7.86 15.39 -1.24
CA ALA A 133 -7.08 16.44 -0.62
C ALA A 133 -6.36 17.30 -1.67
N ALA A 134 -5.77 16.69 -2.70
CA ALA A 134 -5.10 17.40 -3.79
C ALA A 134 -6.06 18.35 -4.54
N ASN A 135 -7.28 17.89 -4.84
CA ASN A 135 -8.29 18.73 -5.48
C ASN A 135 -8.77 19.85 -4.56
N PHE A 136 -9.00 19.55 -3.28
CA PHE A 136 -9.42 20.53 -2.28
C PHE A 136 -8.37 21.63 -2.09
N VAL A 137 -7.10 21.25 -1.92
CA VAL A 137 -6.00 22.19 -1.78
C VAL A 137 -5.81 23.01 -3.05
N ALA A 138 -5.91 22.41 -4.24
CA ALA A 138 -5.84 23.15 -5.49
C ALA A 138 -6.93 24.24 -5.59
N ALA A 139 -8.15 23.94 -5.15
CA ALA A 139 -9.23 24.92 -5.09
C ALA A 139 -8.92 26.06 -4.11
N LEU A 140 -8.45 25.74 -2.91
CA LEU A 140 -8.05 26.75 -1.91
C LEU A 140 -6.91 27.64 -2.43
N VAL A 141 -5.87 27.04 -3.03
CA VAL A 141 -4.73 27.75 -3.60
C VAL A 141 -5.18 28.64 -4.73
N ARG A 142 -6.08 28.18 -5.61
CA ARG A 142 -6.61 28.98 -6.71
C ARG A 142 -7.32 30.23 -6.18
N THR A 143 -8.17 30.08 -5.18
CA THR A 143 -8.92 31.19 -4.59
C THR A 143 -7.99 32.16 -3.86
N ALA A 144 -7.05 31.64 -3.07
CA ALA A 144 -6.07 32.47 -2.36
C ALA A 144 -5.17 33.25 -3.32
N ALA A 145 -4.66 32.60 -4.37
CA ALA A 145 -3.81 33.22 -5.38
C ALA A 145 -4.56 34.28 -6.20
N ALA A 146 -5.81 34.01 -6.57
CA ALA A 146 -6.66 34.98 -7.26
C ALA A 146 -6.92 36.22 -6.38
N ASN A 147 -7.23 36.02 -5.10
CA ASN A 147 -7.44 37.11 -4.15
C ASN A 147 -6.17 37.93 -3.88
N ALA A 148 -4.99 37.32 -4.02
CA ALA A 148 -3.70 38.00 -3.90
C ALA A 148 -3.26 38.73 -5.18
N GLY A 149 -4.07 38.73 -6.25
CA GLY A 149 -3.75 39.39 -7.52
C GLY A 149 -2.70 38.67 -8.37
N ILE A 150 -2.47 37.38 -8.14
CA ILE A 150 -1.55 36.58 -8.96
C ILE A 150 -2.20 36.32 -10.31
N ALA A 151 -1.60 36.86 -11.38
CA ALA A 151 -2.12 36.79 -12.76
C ALA A 151 -2.41 35.35 -13.22
N GLU A 152 -1.58 34.39 -12.80
CA GLU A 152 -1.69 32.97 -13.16
C GLU A 152 -2.09 32.08 -11.96
N ALA A 153 -3.13 32.48 -11.21
CA ALA A 153 -3.66 31.71 -10.08
C ALA A 153 -4.01 30.25 -10.43
N GLY A 154 -4.41 29.98 -11.68
CA GLY A 154 -4.68 28.63 -12.17
C GLY A 154 -3.43 27.75 -12.28
N LEU A 155 -2.30 28.32 -12.69
CA LEU A 155 -1.03 27.62 -12.80
C LEU A 155 -0.52 27.22 -11.41
N VAL A 156 -0.56 28.15 -10.44
CA VAL A 156 -0.14 27.88 -9.05
C VAL A 156 -0.99 26.77 -8.41
N ALA A 157 -2.30 26.80 -8.64
CA ALA A 157 -3.22 25.75 -8.19
C ALA A 157 -2.90 24.40 -8.82
N THR A 158 -2.59 24.38 -10.12
CA THR A 158 -2.24 23.17 -10.86
C THR A 158 -0.94 22.55 -10.36
N ILE A 159 0.10 23.36 -10.14
CA ILE A 159 1.36 22.91 -9.54
C ILE A 159 1.10 22.30 -8.16
N SER A 160 0.32 22.99 -7.33
CA SER A 160 0.00 22.51 -5.97
C SER A 160 -0.75 21.17 -6.00
N ARG A 161 -1.68 21.02 -6.96
CA ARG A 161 -2.40 19.76 -7.18
C ARG A 161 -1.43 18.63 -7.56
N PHE A 162 -0.58 18.85 -8.55
CA PHE A 162 0.38 17.85 -9.01
C PHE A 162 1.39 17.48 -7.92
N ALA A 163 1.87 18.47 -7.15
CA ALA A 163 2.72 18.22 -6.01
C ALA A 163 2.05 17.26 -5.02
N LEU A 164 0.82 17.55 -4.57
CA LEU A 164 0.11 16.68 -3.63
C LEU A 164 -0.19 15.29 -4.20
N ILE A 165 -0.47 15.17 -5.49
CA ILE A 165 -0.64 13.87 -6.14
C ILE A 165 0.67 13.07 -6.06
N ILE A 166 1.81 13.68 -6.43
CA ILE A 166 3.13 13.02 -6.36
C ILE A 166 3.43 12.57 -4.92
N PHE A 167 3.20 13.44 -3.93
CA PHE A 167 3.36 13.09 -2.52
C PHE A 167 2.43 11.96 -2.08
N THR A 168 1.17 11.98 -2.51
CA THR A 168 0.19 10.93 -2.21
C THR A 168 0.66 9.58 -2.74
N PHE A 169 1.10 9.53 -4.00
CA PHE A 169 1.65 8.31 -4.59
C PHE A 169 2.93 7.87 -3.91
N ALA A 170 3.80 8.79 -3.50
CA ALA A 170 5.01 8.47 -2.76
C ALA A 170 4.70 7.83 -1.40
N ILE A 171 3.74 8.36 -0.64
CA ILE A 171 3.30 7.77 0.62
C ILE A 171 2.70 6.38 0.37
N ALA A 172 1.89 6.22 -0.68
CA ALA A 172 1.30 4.93 -1.03
C ALA A 172 2.36 3.89 -1.41
N LEU A 173 3.37 4.28 -2.20
CA LEU A 173 4.50 3.41 -2.56
C LEU A 173 5.34 3.02 -1.33
N ASN A 174 5.56 3.97 -0.42
CA ASN A 174 6.23 3.69 0.85
C ASN A 174 5.43 2.67 1.68
N GLN A 175 4.11 2.83 1.77
CA GLN A 175 3.25 1.85 2.46
C GLN A 175 3.33 0.46 1.82
N LEU A 176 3.36 0.39 0.49
CA LEU A 176 3.55 -0.86 -0.25
C LEU A 176 4.97 -1.43 -0.09
N ARG A 177 5.88 -0.74 0.59
CA ARG A 177 7.28 -1.18 0.75
C ARG A 177 7.98 -1.42 -0.59
N ILE A 178 7.45 -0.84 -1.68
CA ILE A 178 8.00 -0.96 -3.03
C ILE A 178 8.93 0.23 -3.21
N GLY A 179 10.24 -0.03 -3.15
CA GLY A 179 11.24 1.00 -3.39
C GLY A 179 11.15 2.14 -2.36
N GLU A 180 10.96 1.83 -1.07
CA GLU A 180 11.00 2.83 0.01
C GLU A 180 12.24 3.71 -0.11
N GLU A 181 13.40 3.10 -0.39
CA GLU A 181 14.66 3.80 -0.64
C GLU A 181 14.62 4.65 -1.91
N ILE A 182 14.01 4.16 -2.98
CA ILE A 182 13.89 4.92 -4.24
C ILE A 182 13.05 6.16 -4.01
N VAL A 183 11.92 6.04 -3.31
CA VAL A 183 11.05 7.17 -2.97
C VAL A 183 11.77 8.14 -2.05
N ALA A 184 12.37 7.67 -0.96
CA ALA A 184 13.07 8.52 0.01
C ALA A 184 14.25 9.27 -0.64
N ASN A 185 15.11 8.56 -1.39
CA ASN A 185 16.24 9.16 -2.08
C ASN A 185 15.78 10.10 -3.20
N GLY A 186 14.73 9.75 -3.94
CA GLY A 186 14.14 10.63 -4.95
C GLY A 186 13.66 11.95 -4.34
N PHE A 187 13.01 11.90 -3.17
CA PHE A 187 12.63 13.09 -2.42
C PHE A 187 13.82 13.91 -1.95
N LEU A 188 14.84 13.25 -1.39
CA LEU A 188 16.07 13.93 -0.95
C LEU A 188 16.76 14.63 -2.12
N VAL A 189 16.85 13.99 -3.28
CA VAL A 189 17.45 14.58 -4.49
C VAL A 189 16.61 15.75 -5.01
N LEU A 190 15.28 15.61 -5.07
CA LEU A 190 14.39 16.68 -5.50
C LEU A 190 14.45 17.91 -4.58
N LEU A 191 14.36 17.69 -3.26
CA LEU A 191 14.47 18.76 -2.27
C LEU A 191 15.88 19.37 -2.26
N GLY A 192 16.91 18.54 -2.40
CA GLY A 192 18.29 18.99 -2.54
C GLY A 192 18.49 19.88 -3.76
N ALA A 193 17.97 19.48 -4.92
CA ALA A 193 18.02 20.27 -6.15
C ALA A 193 17.26 21.59 -6.02
N ALA A 194 16.06 21.57 -5.41
CA ALA A 194 15.28 22.78 -5.16
C ALA A 194 16.00 23.74 -4.19
N ALA A 195 16.53 23.21 -3.08
CA ALA A 195 17.30 23.98 -2.12
C ALA A 195 18.58 24.57 -2.73
N PHE A 196 19.29 23.79 -3.55
CA PHE A 196 20.48 24.24 -4.26
C PHE A 196 20.15 25.33 -5.29
N GLY A 197 19.08 25.15 -6.08
CA GLY A 197 18.60 26.16 -7.02
C GLY A 197 18.20 27.46 -6.33
N ALA A 198 17.48 27.37 -5.20
CA ALA A 198 17.15 28.53 -4.38
C ALA A 198 18.42 29.22 -3.84
N ALA A 199 19.36 28.45 -3.29
CA ALA A 199 20.64 28.98 -2.79
C ALA A 199 21.41 29.72 -3.88
N LEU A 200 21.46 29.20 -5.11
CA LEU A 200 22.09 29.88 -6.25
C LEU A 200 21.33 31.14 -6.67
N ALA A 201 19.99 31.09 -6.74
CA ALA A 201 19.17 32.24 -7.11
C ALA A 201 19.35 33.41 -6.11
N PHE A 202 19.33 33.11 -4.81
CA PHE A 202 19.59 34.10 -3.76
C PHE A 202 21.04 34.57 -3.77
N GLY A 203 22.01 33.65 -3.89
CA GLY A 203 23.44 33.99 -3.88
C GLY A 203 23.85 34.88 -5.05
N LEU A 204 23.36 34.58 -6.26
CA LEU A 204 23.62 35.40 -7.45
C LEU A 204 22.81 36.70 -7.43
N GLY A 205 21.54 36.65 -7.00
CA GLY A 205 20.66 37.83 -6.95
C GLY A 205 21.05 38.87 -5.90
N ALA A 206 21.64 38.45 -4.77
CA ALA A 206 22.08 39.34 -3.70
C ALA A 206 23.50 39.93 -3.93
N ARG A 207 24.21 39.47 -4.97
CA ARG A 207 25.61 39.83 -5.23
C ARG A 207 25.83 41.35 -5.24
N ASP A 208 25.00 42.08 -5.98
CA ASP A 208 25.18 43.52 -6.16
C ASP A 208 24.82 44.30 -4.88
N LEU A 209 23.82 43.82 -4.14
CA LEU A 209 23.39 44.41 -2.87
C LEU A 209 24.50 44.28 -1.82
N VAL A 210 25.10 43.09 -1.72
CA VAL A 210 26.21 42.81 -0.82
C VAL A 210 27.46 43.57 -1.23
N SER A 211 27.78 43.61 -2.53
CA SER A 211 28.92 44.37 -3.08
C SER A 211 28.84 45.84 -2.68
N LYS A 212 27.68 46.47 -2.87
CA LYS A 212 27.45 47.89 -2.54
C LYS A 212 27.55 48.16 -1.03
N TYR A 213 27.02 47.25 -0.20
CA TYR A 213 27.08 47.39 1.26
C TYR A 213 28.51 47.26 1.80
N LEU A 214 29.32 46.37 1.21
CA LEU A 214 30.71 46.20 1.58
C LEU A 214 31.55 47.40 1.15
N SER A 215 31.39 47.92 -0.07
CA SER A 215 32.13 49.10 -0.53
C SER A 215 31.84 50.32 0.36
N ASP A 216 30.58 50.58 0.72
CA ASP A 216 30.22 51.70 1.61
C ASP A 216 30.81 51.57 3.03
N ARG A 217 31.12 50.35 3.48
CA ARG A 217 31.64 50.07 4.82
C ARG A 217 33.16 50.08 4.88
N PHE A 218 33.83 49.69 3.80
CA PHE A 218 35.29 49.54 3.73
C PHE A 218 36.02 50.68 3.00
N ASP A 219 35.32 51.53 2.23
CA ASP A 219 35.88 52.77 1.66
C ASP A 219 35.82 53.97 2.65
N LYS A 220 35.98 53.71 3.95
CA LYS A 220 36.32 54.70 4.99
C LYS A 220 37.69 54.39 5.57
#